data_AF-Q8TMU5-F1
#
_entry.id   AF-Q8TMU5-F1
#
_cell.length_a   1.000
_cell.length_b   1.000
_cell.length_c   1.000
_cell.angle_alpha   90.00
_cell.angle_beta   90.00
_cell.angle_gamma   90.00
#
_symmetry.space_group_name_H-M   'P 1'
#
loop_
_entity.id
_entity.type
_entity.pdbx_description
1 polymer ?
#
loop_
_entity_poly.entity_id
_entity_poly.type
_entity_poly.pdbx_seq_one_letter_code
_entity_poly.pdbx_strand_id
1 'polypeptide(L)'
;MPVLSIIACGMLEDELVHVLSKDCELKQLIVVENGNNSGFLRKLRAGKCIPRTIPLDRVQMFFKTGFNPDFETLAKFLAPFPFLGKVCEKMNEKAGQQVSVVVNLLRLGLHADLELLKSEVFRNIREMAAFSDGILIFYGTCGHVLGELEKDFIDLGCPLFFLKDKAGEIVEDCISTALGGNEAYARAMLACRGKGTIYLTPMWASSWKNFEKGSGSKDLNNRYLKNSRYCLAVKIETGISYEPDFHQNVQEFARTFGMKTITLKGSSEITEQGYFDARKALVKNSDCLPKNHQDMEF
;
A
#
# COMPACT_ATOMS: atom_id res chain seq x y z
N MET A 1 -12.45 -17.11 -4.31
CA MET A 1 -11.51 -16.23 -5.03
C MET A 1 -10.75 -15.45 -3.98
N PRO A 2 -9.41 -15.41 -4.05
CA PRO A 2 -8.62 -14.76 -3.01
C PRO A 2 -8.89 -13.26 -2.89
N VAL A 3 -8.94 -12.77 -1.65
CA VAL A 3 -9.04 -11.37 -1.26
C VAL A 3 -7.75 -10.95 -0.58
N LEU A 4 -6.99 -10.07 -1.24
CA LEU A 4 -5.83 -9.40 -0.65
C LEU A 4 -6.28 -8.05 -0.07
N SER A 5 -6.21 -7.92 1.25
CA SER A 5 -6.39 -6.63 1.89
C SER A 5 -5.06 -5.89 2.00
N ILE A 6 -5.09 -4.56 1.93
CA ILE A 6 -3.91 -3.70 2.06
C ILE A 6 -4.23 -2.62 3.09
N ILE A 7 -3.43 -2.56 4.14
CA ILE A 7 -3.44 -1.45 5.11
C ILE A 7 -2.24 -0.57 4.78
N ALA A 8 -2.50 0.65 4.29
CA ALA A 8 -1.47 1.47 3.66
C ALA A 8 -1.21 2.80 4.36
N CYS A 9 0.06 3.21 4.35
CA CYS A 9 0.46 4.53 4.81
C CYS A 9 0.05 5.59 3.79
N GLY A 10 -0.59 6.66 4.25
CA GLY A 10 -0.88 7.81 3.39
C GLY A 10 0.36 8.40 2.71
N MET A 11 1.56 8.21 3.27
CA MET A 11 2.79 8.69 2.64
C MET A 11 3.21 7.86 1.43
N LEU A 12 2.74 6.61 1.34
CA LEU A 12 3.00 5.69 0.23
C LEU A 12 1.82 5.64 -0.76
N GLU A 13 0.95 6.66 -0.77
CA GLU A 13 -0.21 6.74 -1.65
C GLU A 13 0.20 6.61 -3.13
N ASP A 14 1.26 7.32 -3.54
CA ASP A 14 1.74 7.33 -4.93
C ASP A 14 2.31 5.98 -5.34
N GLU A 15 3.11 5.35 -4.47
CA GLU A 15 3.64 4.01 -4.65
C GLU A 15 2.52 2.97 -4.76
N LEU A 16 1.47 3.11 -3.94
CA LEU A 16 0.32 2.20 -3.99
C LEU A 16 -0.47 2.35 -5.31
N VAL A 17 -0.73 3.58 -5.76
CA VAL A 17 -1.38 3.83 -7.06
C VAL A 17 -0.53 3.23 -8.19
N HIS A 18 0.79 3.48 -8.17
CA HIS A 18 1.71 2.98 -9.17
C HIS A 18 1.65 1.46 -9.30
N VAL A 19 1.73 0.76 -8.18
CA VAL A 19 1.69 -0.71 -8.15
C VAL A 19 0.34 -1.26 -8.60
N LEU A 20 -0.77 -0.69 -8.13
CA LEU A 20 -2.11 -1.12 -8.53
C LEU A 20 -2.37 -0.89 -10.02
N SER A 21 -1.80 0.17 -10.61
CA SER A 21 -1.92 0.46 -12.04
C SER A 21 -1.15 -0.52 -12.95
N LYS A 22 -0.18 -1.25 -12.38
CA LYS A 22 0.60 -2.27 -13.08
C LYS A 22 -0.04 -3.66 -13.01
N ASP A 23 -1.02 -3.89 -12.14
CA ASP A 23 -1.64 -5.21 -11.98
C ASP A 23 -2.73 -5.45 -13.03
N CYS A 24 -2.40 -6.23 -14.05
CA CYS A 24 -3.33 -6.63 -15.11
C CYS A 24 -4.23 -7.82 -14.74
N GLU A 25 -4.01 -8.45 -13.59
CA GLU A 25 -4.76 -9.61 -13.10
C GLU A 25 -5.66 -9.26 -11.89
N LEU A 26 -5.76 -7.96 -11.59
CA LEU A 26 -6.71 -7.38 -10.66
C LEU A 26 -8.13 -7.56 -11.22
N LYS A 27 -8.97 -8.35 -10.53
CA LYS A 27 -10.38 -8.49 -10.92
C LYS A 27 -11.23 -7.32 -10.44
N GLN A 28 -11.00 -6.90 -9.20
CA GLN A 28 -11.69 -5.78 -8.60
C GLN A 28 -10.82 -5.09 -7.57
N LEU A 29 -10.98 -3.77 -7.49
CA LEU A 29 -10.37 -2.92 -6.48
C LEU A 29 -11.48 -2.26 -5.66
N ILE A 30 -11.42 -2.46 -4.36
CA ILE A 30 -12.29 -1.80 -3.38
C ILE A 30 -11.40 -0.88 -2.56
N VAL A 31 -11.84 0.37 -2.38
CA VAL A 31 -11.21 1.33 -1.48
C VAL A 31 -12.16 1.55 -0.31
N VAL A 32 -11.67 1.31 0.90
CA VAL A 32 -12.42 1.51 2.14
C VAL A 32 -12.70 3.00 2.31
N GLU A 33 -13.97 3.38 2.43
CA GLU A 33 -14.38 4.78 2.61
C GLU A 33 -13.78 5.40 3.87
N ASN A 34 -13.05 6.50 3.70
CA ASN A 34 -12.64 7.37 4.78
C ASN A 34 -12.48 8.82 4.27
N GLY A 35 -12.34 9.78 5.19
CA GLY A 35 -12.28 11.21 4.89
C GLY A 35 -11.05 11.68 4.09
N ASN A 36 -10.06 10.80 3.83
CA ASN A 36 -8.79 11.15 3.21
C ASN A 36 -8.60 10.58 1.79
N ASN A 37 -9.61 9.90 1.22
CA ASN A 37 -9.44 9.15 -0.03
C ASN A 37 -9.52 9.97 -1.33
N SER A 38 -9.88 11.26 -1.30
CA SER A 38 -10.16 12.01 -2.52
C SER A 38 -8.95 12.14 -3.45
N GLY A 39 -7.75 12.38 -2.88
CA GLY A 39 -6.48 12.40 -3.61
C GLY A 39 -6.16 11.05 -4.23
N PHE A 40 -6.20 9.99 -3.42
CA PHE A 40 -5.97 8.62 -3.85
C PHE A 40 -6.92 8.17 -4.98
N LEU A 41 -8.24 8.39 -4.82
CA LEU A 41 -9.24 8.03 -5.83
C LEU A 41 -9.02 8.77 -7.15
N ARG A 42 -8.62 10.05 -7.10
CA ARG A 42 -8.28 10.83 -8.29
C ARG A 42 -7.08 10.22 -9.03
N LYS A 43 -6.02 9.84 -8.29
CA LYS A 43 -4.80 9.25 -8.87
C LYS A 43 -5.05 7.86 -9.46
N LEU A 44 -5.83 7.01 -8.77
CA LEU A 44 -6.27 5.71 -9.30
C LEU A 44 -7.00 5.87 -10.65
N ARG A 45 -7.97 6.78 -10.72
CA ARG A 45 -8.72 7.03 -11.96
C ARG A 45 -7.83 7.55 -13.09
N ALA A 46 -6.87 8.42 -12.78
CA ALA A 46 -5.87 8.86 -13.75
C ALA A 46 -4.99 7.70 -14.27
N GLY A 47 -4.68 6.74 -13.38
CA GLY A 47 -4.01 5.48 -13.72
C GLY A 47 -4.90 4.40 -14.36
N LYS A 48 -6.15 4.74 -14.75
CA LYS A 48 -7.17 3.81 -15.31
C LYS A 48 -7.60 2.68 -14.36
N CYS A 49 -7.32 2.81 -13.07
CA CYS A 49 -7.89 1.94 -12.03
C CYS A 49 -9.21 2.55 -11.55
N ILE A 50 -10.33 1.84 -11.73
CA ILE A 50 -11.66 2.32 -11.30
C ILE A 50 -12.07 1.55 -10.04
N PRO A 51 -11.82 2.10 -8.83
CA PRO A 51 -12.20 1.43 -7.60
C PRO A 51 -13.69 1.57 -7.29
N ARG A 52 -14.25 0.57 -6.61
CA ARG A 52 -15.48 0.74 -5.82
C ARG A 52 -15.12 1.31 -4.46
N THR A 53 -15.95 2.21 -3.93
CA THR A 53 -15.75 2.74 -2.57
C THR A 53 -16.83 2.13 -1.69
N ILE A 54 -16.45 1.53 -0.57
CA ILE A 54 -17.35 0.83 0.35
C ILE A 54 -16.91 1.11 1.79
N PRO A 55 -17.82 1.41 2.73
CA PRO A 55 -17.52 1.44 4.16
C PRO A 55 -16.95 0.11 4.66
N LEU A 56 -15.96 0.14 5.57
CA LEU A 56 -15.26 -1.06 6.04
C LEU A 56 -16.21 -2.14 6.59
N ASP A 57 -17.20 -1.73 7.37
CA ASP A 57 -18.24 -2.58 7.98
C ASP A 57 -19.11 -3.30 6.95
N ARG A 58 -19.18 -2.80 5.71
CA ARG A 58 -19.98 -3.38 4.61
C ARG A 58 -19.18 -4.24 3.66
N VAL A 59 -17.85 -4.22 3.72
CA VAL A 59 -16.99 -5.00 2.81
C VAL A 59 -17.23 -6.51 2.98
N GLN A 60 -17.35 -7.00 4.22
CA GLN A 60 -17.62 -8.42 4.46
C GLN A 60 -18.97 -8.84 3.86
N MET A 61 -20.01 -8.01 4.00
CA MET A 61 -21.32 -8.29 3.42
C MET A 61 -21.24 -8.36 1.89
N PHE A 62 -20.51 -7.42 1.27
CA PHE A 62 -20.30 -7.38 -0.17
C PHE A 62 -19.75 -8.71 -0.71
N PHE A 63 -18.74 -9.28 -0.07
CA PHE A 63 -18.18 -10.57 -0.46
C PHE A 63 -19.12 -11.76 -0.18
N LYS A 64 -19.91 -11.72 0.90
CA LYS A 64 -20.89 -12.78 1.23
C LYS A 64 -22.06 -12.84 0.25
N THR A 65 -22.52 -11.70 -0.27
CA THR A 65 -23.67 -11.63 -1.20
C THR A 65 -23.39 -12.06 -2.64
N GLY A 66 -22.15 -12.46 -2.97
CA GLY A 66 -21.86 -13.15 -4.25
C GLY A 66 -22.10 -12.32 -5.52
N PHE A 67 -22.04 -10.99 -5.47
CA PHE A 67 -22.32 -10.17 -6.66
C PHE A 67 -21.13 -10.15 -7.63
N ASN A 68 -21.18 -10.97 -8.68
CA ASN A 68 -20.19 -10.99 -9.76
C ASN A 68 -20.89 -10.78 -11.13
N PRO A 69 -21.17 -9.52 -11.53
CA PRO A 69 -22.02 -9.23 -12.70
C PRO A 69 -21.40 -9.63 -14.05
N ASP A 70 -20.06 -9.69 -14.15
CA ASP A 70 -19.39 -9.81 -15.46
C ASP A 70 -19.07 -11.25 -15.89
N PHE A 71 -18.97 -12.21 -14.98
CA PHE A 71 -18.51 -13.56 -15.32
C PHE A 71 -19.65 -14.54 -15.67
N GLU A 72 -20.77 -14.51 -14.95
CA GLU A 72 -21.90 -15.41 -15.24
C GLU A 72 -22.55 -15.13 -16.60
N THR A 73 -22.60 -13.86 -16.99
CA THR A 73 -23.25 -13.42 -18.22
C THR A 73 -22.48 -13.88 -19.46
N LEU A 74 -21.15 -13.83 -19.42
CA LEU A 74 -20.27 -14.30 -20.50
C LEU A 74 -20.15 -15.83 -20.55
N ALA A 75 -20.11 -16.50 -19.40
CA ALA A 75 -20.02 -17.96 -19.33
C ALA A 75 -21.29 -18.64 -19.88
N LYS A 76 -22.48 -18.10 -19.59
CA LYS A 76 -23.76 -18.60 -20.14
C LYS A 76 -23.87 -18.40 -21.66
N PHE A 77 -23.18 -17.41 -22.21
CA PHE A 77 -23.23 -17.09 -23.65
C PHE A 77 -22.33 -17.99 -24.51
N LEU A 78 -21.23 -18.52 -23.94
CA LEU A 78 -20.22 -19.32 -24.68
C LEU A 78 -20.43 -20.83 -24.56
N ALA A 79 -21.36 -21.28 -23.70
CA ALA A 79 -21.72 -22.68 -23.50
C ALA A 79 -22.14 -23.50 -24.75
N PRO A 80 -22.72 -22.93 -25.84
CA PRO A 80 -23.19 -23.73 -26.97
C PRO A 80 -22.14 -24.07 -28.03
N PHE A 81 -20.89 -23.56 -27.96
CA PHE A 81 -19.91 -23.70 -29.05
C PHE A 81 -18.80 -24.72 -28.72
N PRO A 82 -18.83 -25.95 -29.28
CA PRO A 82 -17.88 -27.03 -28.97
C PRO A 82 -16.45 -26.80 -29.48
N PHE A 83 -16.17 -25.69 -30.17
CA PHE A 83 -14.84 -25.34 -30.70
C PHE A 83 -13.99 -24.48 -29.72
N LEU A 84 -14.56 -24.05 -28.59
CA LEU A 84 -13.91 -23.16 -27.62
C LEU A 84 -13.16 -23.87 -26.47
N GLY A 85 -13.05 -25.21 -26.48
CA GLY A 85 -12.40 -25.97 -25.40
C GLY A 85 -11.00 -25.46 -25.02
N LYS A 86 -10.17 -25.10 -26.01
CA LYS A 86 -8.82 -24.53 -25.82
C LYS A 86 -8.80 -23.07 -25.32
N VAL A 87 -9.86 -22.31 -25.59
CA VAL A 87 -9.99 -20.91 -25.11
C VAL A 87 -10.53 -20.92 -23.68
N CYS A 88 -11.42 -21.87 -23.36
CA CYS A 88 -11.96 -22.07 -22.02
C CYS A 88 -10.86 -22.49 -21.02
N GLU A 89 -9.91 -23.35 -21.41
CA GLU A 89 -8.73 -23.69 -20.58
C GLU A 89 -7.87 -22.46 -20.26
N LYS A 90 -7.48 -21.66 -21.27
CA LYS A 90 -6.68 -20.43 -21.05
C LYS A 90 -7.44 -19.35 -20.26
N MET A 91 -8.75 -19.27 -20.40
CA MET A 91 -9.60 -18.38 -19.62
C MET A 91 -9.76 -18.87 -18.16
N ASN A 92 -9.83 -20.18 -17.94
CA ASN A 92 -9.88 -20.78 -16.61
C ASN A 92 -8.53 -20.69 -15.87
N GLU A 93 -7.40 -20.84 -16.59
CA GLU A 93 -6.06 -20.62 -16.04
C GLU A 93 -5.86 -19.15 -15.59
N LYS A 94 -6.31 -18.18 -16.39
CA LYS A 94 -6.30 -16.76 -16.00
C LYS A 94 -7.30 -16.42 -14.90
N ALA A 95 -8.45 -17.08 -14.86
CA ALA A 95 -9.45 -16.89 -13.80
C ALA A 95 -8.96 -17.41 -12.44
N GLY A 96 -8.13 -18.46 -12.42
CA GLY A 96 -7.48 -18.98 -11.21
C GLY A 96 -6.44 -18.02 -10.60
N GLN A 97 -5.93 -17.07 -11.39
CA GLN A 97 -4.95 -16.08 -10.94
C GLN A 97 -5.59 -14.77 -10.47
N GLN A 98 -6.88 -14.55 -10.71
CA GLN A 98 -7.53 -13.28 -10.39
C GLN A 98 -7.68 -13.07 -8.87
N VAL A 99 -7.25 -11.89 -8.41
CA VAL A 99 -7.35 -11.49 -6.99
C VAL A 99 -8.24 -10.25 -6.85
N SER A 100 -9.04 -10.22 -5.78
CA SER A 100 -9.74 -9.01 -5.34
C SER A 100 -8.88 -8.25 -4.35
N VAL A 101 -8.70 -6.95 -4.54
CA VAL A 101 -7.91 -6.12 -3.64
C VAL A 101 -8.80 -5.16 -2.87
N VAL A 102 -8.64 -5.11 -1.55
CA VAL A 102 -9.30 -4.14 -0.66
C VAL A 102 -8.25 -3.24 -0.04
N VAL A 103 -8.28 -1.95 -0.35
CA VAL A 103 -7.32 -0.96 0.17
C VAL A 103 -7.97 -0.15 1.27
N ASN A 104 -7.30 -0.09 2.41
CA ASN A 104 -7.57 0.87 3.47
C ASN A 104 -6.38 1.81 3.64
N LEU A 105 -6.47 2.98 3.01
CA LEU A 105 -5.44 4.01 3.08
C LEU A 105 -5.62 4.84 4.36
N LEU A 106 -4.73 4.65 5.32
CA LEU A 106 -4.80 5.34 6.60
C LEU A 106 -4.34 6.80 6.49
N ARG A 107 -4.75 7.62 7.47
CA ARG A 107 -4.42 9.05 7.52
C ARG A 107 -2.92 9.27 7.41
N LEU A 108 -2.53 10.24 6.59
CA LEU A 108 -1.15 10.68 6.48
C LEU A 108 -0.62 11.22 7.83
N GLY A 109 0.61 10.85 8.19
CA GLY A 109 1.29 11.37 9.38
C GLY A 109 0.96 10.67 10.71
N LEU A 110 0.32 9.49 10.70
CA LEU A 110 0.06 8.72 11.94
C LEU A 110 1.35 8.40 12.71
N HIS A 111 2.50 8.27 12.05
CA HIS A 111 3.80 8.02 12.70
C HIS A 111 4.25 9.12 13.69
N ALA A 112 3.60 10.28 13.70
CA ALA A 112 3.84 11.32 14.70
C ALA A 112 3.32 10.94 16.10
N ASP A 113 2.39 9.98 16.19
CA ASP A 113 1.85 9.41 17.42
C ASP A 113 1.86 7.88 17.33
N LEU A 114 2.87 7.27 17.95
CA LEU A 114 3.14 5.84 17.86
C LEU A 114 2.03 4.97 18.46
N GLU A 115 1.38 5.43 19.53
CA GLU A 115 0.25 4.71 20.15
C GLU A 115 -0.98 4.76 19.24
N LEU A 116 -1.26 5.93 18.65
CA LEU A 116 -2.34 6.07 17.68
C LEU A 116 -2.06 5.23 16.43
N LEU A 117 -0.85 5.26 15.89
CA LEU A 117 -0.43 4.42 14.77
C LEU A 117 -0.68 2.92 15.08
N LYS A 118 -0.22 2.45 16.24
CA LYS A 118 -0.40 1.06 16.66
C LYS A 118 -1.87 0.69 16.72
N SER A 119 -2.65 1.48 17.47
CA SER A 119 -4.07 1.19 17.70
C SER A 119 -4.87 1.16 16.39
N GLU A 120 -4.63 2.08 15.46
CA GLU A 120 -5.28 2.10 14.15
C GLU A 120 -4.90 0.88 13.31
N VAL A 121 -3.61 0.55 13.19
CA VAL A 121 -3.18 -0.61 12.40
C VAL A 121 -3.75 -1.91 12.99
N PHE A 122 -3.69 -2.09 14.32
CA PHE A 122 -4.22 -3.27 15.00
C PHE A 122 -5.73 -3.43 14.79
N ARG A 123 -6.49 -2.34 14.92
CA ARG A 123 -7.94 -2.34 14.68
C ARG A 123 -8.25 -2.77 13.26
N ASN A 124 -7.59 -2.18 12.27
CA ASN A 124 -7.83 -2.50 10.86
C ASN A 124 -7.41 -3.93 10.50
N ILE A 125 -6.32 -4.47 11.09
CA ILE A 125 -5.94 -5.89 10.90
C ILE A 125 -7.08 -6.81 11.36
N ARG A 126 -7.62 -6.59 12.56
CA ARG A 126 -8.71 -7.41 13.12
C ARG A 126 -9.98 -7.35 12.28
N GLU A 127 -10.37 -6.15 11.87
CA GLU A 127 -11.59 -5.96 11.07
C GLU A 127 -11.44 -6.56 9.66
N MET A 128 -10.29 -6.34 9.01
CA MET A 128 -10.08 -6.78 7.63
C MET A 128 -9.83 -8.29 7.52
N ALA A 129 -9.28 -8.93 8.55
CA ALA A 129 -9.08 -10.39 8.57
C ALA A 129 -10.38 -11.19 8.42
N ALA A 130 -11.52 -10.62 8.82
CA ALA A 130 -12.83 -11.28 8.74
C ALA A 130 -13.33 -11.56 7.30
N PHE A 131 -12.66 -11.02 6.28
CA PHE A 131 -13.01 -11.20 4.86
C PHE A 131 -11.78 -11.37 3.94
N SER A 132 -10.57 -11.47 4.50
CA SER A 132 -9.33 -11.48 3.72
C SER A 132 -8.63 -12.82 3.79
N ASP A 133 -8.11 -13.27 2.65
CA ASP A 133 -7.23 -14.44 2.58
C ASP A 133 -5.77 -14.08 2.94
N GLY A 134 -5.44 -12.79 2.96
CA GLY A 134 -4.21 -12.25 3.52
C GLY A 134 -4.21 -10.72 3.54
N ILE A 135 -3.34 -10.13 4.37
CA ILE A 135 -3.24 -8.68 4.55
C ILE A 135 -1.81 -8.23 4.29
N LEU A 136 -1.63 -7.33 3.33
CA LEU A 136 -0.37 -6.62 3.12
C LEU A 136 -0.32 -5.36 3.97
N ILE A 137 0.65 -5.31 4.87
CA ILE A 137 1.02 -4.13 5.65
C ILE A 137 1.93 -3.27 4.77
N PHE A 138 1.32 -2.29 4.09
CA PHE A 138 2.00 -1.35 3.19
C PHE A 138 2.52 -0.15 4.00
N TYR A 139 3.37 -0.49 4.97
CA TYR A 139 4.03 0.33 5.98
C TYR A 139 5.42 -0.22 6.25
N GLY A 140 6.32 0.61 6.78
CA GLY A 140 7.50 0.13 7.49
C GLY A 140 7.20 -0.12 8.98
N THR A 141 8.21 -0.48 9.76
CA THR A 141 8.04 -0.74 11.20
C THR A 141 7.68 0.52 12.02
N CYS A 142 8.04 1.71 11.51
CA CYS A 142 7.74 3.04 12.04
C CYS A 142 8.06 3.17 13.54
N GLY A 143 9.34 3.11 13.87
CA GLY A 143 9.81 3.13 15.27
C GLY A 143 9.61 1.79 15.98
N HIS A 144 9.67 0.68 15.23
CA HIS A 144 9.49 -0.70 15.68
C HIS A 144 8.11 -1.05 16.25
N VAL A 145 7.17 -0.10 16.31
CA VAL A 145 5.80 -0.29 16.81
C VAL A 145 5.04 -1.37 16.04
N LEU A 146 5.31 -1.48 14.73
CA LEU A 146 4.72 -2.46 13.83
C LEU A 146 5.63 -3.66 13.57
N GLY A 147 6.78 -3.77 14.25
CA GLY A 147 7.78 -4.81 14.01
C GLY A 147 7.37 -6.21 14.49
N GLU A 148 6.45 -6.28 15.45
CA GLU A 148 6.02 -7.53 16.08
C GLU A 148 4.63 -8.01 15.63
N LEU A 149 4.06 -7.37 14.59
CA LEU A 149 2.71 -7.67 14.09
C LEU A 149 2.50 -9.15 13.76
N GLU A 150 3.50 -9.83 13.18
CA GLU A 150 3.39 -11.26 12.86
C GLU A 150 3.21 -12.12 14.12
N LYS A 151 3.88 -11.77 15.22
CA LYS A 151 3.75 -12.47 16.51
C LYS A 151 2.43 -12.10 17.20
N ASP A 152 2.07 -10.81 17.17
CA ASP A 152 0.84 -10.29 17.80
C ASP A 152 -0.45 -10.85 17.19
N PHE A 153 -0.38 -11.34 15.94
CA PHE A 153 -1.53 -11.84 15.18
C PHE A 153 -1.36 -13.30 14.69
N ILE A 154 -0.51 -14.09 15.35
CA ILE A 154 -0.26 -15.50 14.97
C ILE A 154 -1.54 -16.35 14.94
N ASP A 155 -2.50 -16.07 15.83
CA ASP A 155 -3.76 -16.80 15.96
C ASP A 155 -4.90 -16.25 15.07
N LEU A 156 -4.63 -15.25 14.23
CA LEU A 156 -5.66 -14.57 13.43
C LEU A 156 -6.19 -15.44 12.27
N GLY A 157 -5.46 -16.48 11.88
CA GLY A 157 -5.80 -17.34 10.74
C GLY A 157 -5.73 -16.64 9.37
N CYS A 158 -5.25 -15.40 9.32
CA CYS A 158 -5.06 -14.59 8.13
C CYS A 158 -3.59 -14.17 8.04
N PRO A 159 -2.83 -14.61 7.02
CA PRO A 159 -1.41 -14.29 6.91
C PRO A 159 -1.17 -12.79 6.68
N LEU A 160 -0.15 -12.26 7.36
CA LEU A 160 0.34 -10.90 7.16
C LEU A 160 1.55 -10.90 6.21
N PHE A 161 1.56 -9.97 5.27
CA PHE A 161 2.68 -9.69 4.37
C PHE A 161 3.24 -8.31 4.66
N PHE A 162 4.53 -8.11 4.39
CA PHE A 162 5.25 -6.89 4.75
C PHE A 162 6.14 -6.40 3.59
N LEU A 163 6.41 -5.10 3.57
CA LEU A 163 7.40 -4.52 2.68
C LEU A 163 8.80 -4.88 3.19
N LYS A 164 9.53 -5.67 2.40
CA LYS A 164 10.87 -6.15 2.73
C LYS A 164 11.90 -5.61 1.74
N ASP A 165 13.10 -5.33 2.23
CA ASP A 165 14.23 -4.95 1.38
C ASP A 165 14.92 -6.18 0.77
N LYS A 166 16.03 -5.95 0.05
CA LYS A 166 16.78 -7.01 -0.64
C LYS A 166 17.43 -8.02 0.30
N ALA A 167 17.60 -7.69 1.58
CA ALA A 167 18.09 -8.61 2.60
C ALA A 167 16.95 -9.48 3.17
N GLY A 168 15.69 -9.21 2.83
CA GLY A 168 14.52 -9.90 3.38
C GLY A 168 14.03 -9.31 4.71
N GLU A 169 14.63 -8.20 5.15
CA GLU A 169 14.26 -7.49 6.37
C GLU A 169 13.11 -6.54 6.13
N ILE A 170 12.21 -6.39 7.11
CA ILE A 170 11.11 -5.41 7.02
C ILE A 170 11.72 -4.01 6.99
N VAL A 171 11.21 -3.16 6.10
CA VAL A 171 11.68 -1.77 5.99
C VAL A 171 11.40 -0.97 7.27
N GLU A 172 12.37 -0.16 7.69
CA GLU A 172 12.29 0.62 8.93
C GLU A 172 11.12 1.60 8.93
N ASP A 173 10.94 2.32 7.84
CA ASP A 173 9.82 3.24 7.65
C ASP A 173 9.53 3.45 6.17
N CYS A 174 8.55 4.31 5.90
CA CYS A 174 8.16 4.66 4.55
C CYS A 174 9.20 5.53 3.80
N ILE A 175 10.14 6.19 4.49
CA ILE A 175 11.28 6.87 3.85
C ILE A 175 12.33 5.84 3.39
N SER A 176 12.64 4.85 4.23
CA SER A 176 13.47 3.70 3.87
C SER A 176 12.88 2.98 2.65
N THR A 177 11.57 2.78 2.65
CA THR A 177 10.83 2.23 1.50
C THR A 177 11.10 3.03 0.23
N ALA A 178 10.89 4.36 0.26
CA ALA A 178 11.06 5.23 -0.90
C ALA A 178 12.52 5.36 -1.37
N LEU A 179 13.50 5.17 -0.48
CA LEU A 179 14.93 5.13 -0.83
C LEU A 179 15.37 3.79 -1.42
N GLY A 180 14.54 2.74 -1.31
CA GLY A 180 14.86 1.40 -1.80
C GLY A 180 15.46 0.46 -0.75
N GLY A 181 15.21 0.71 0.55
CA GLY A 181 15.48 -0.23 1.64
C GLY A 181 16.40 0.31 2.73
N ASN A 182 16.62 -0.52 3.75
CA ASN A 182 17.27 -0.10 4.99
C ASN A 182 18.73 0.30 4.77
N GLU A 183 19.46 -0.44 3.92
CA GLU A 183 20.83 -0.09 3.55
C GLU A 183 20.92 1.23 2.75
N ALA A 184 19.97 1.45 1.84
CA ALA A 184 19.90 2.71 1.08
C ALA A 184 19.61 3.89 2.02
N TYR A 185 18.74 3.68 3.01
CA TYR A 185 18.45 4.68 4.04
C TYR A 185 19.68 5.01 4.89
N ALA A 186 20.40 4.00 5.38
CA ALA A 186 21.64 4.18 6.13
C ALA A 186 22.70 4.95 5.31
N ARG A 187 22.87 4.60 4.03
CA ARG A 187 23.77 5.33 3.12
C ARG A 187 23.34 6.78 2.91
N ALA A 188 22.04 7.05 2.80
CA ALA A 188 21.51 8.40 2.67
C ALA A 188 21.81 9.25 3.92
N MET A 189 21.71 8.67 5.12
CA MET A 189 22.08 9.36 6.38
C MET A 189 23.58 9.69 6.41
N LEU A 190 24.44 8.74 6.01
CA LEU A 190 25.89 8.93 5.94
C LEU A 190 26.28 10.00 4.91
N ALA A 191 25.64 10.01 3.74
CA ALA A 191 25.86 11.02 2.70
C ALA A 191 25.53 12.45 3.19
N CYS A 192 24.57 12.57 4.10
CA CYS A 192 24.20 13.83 4.74
C CYS A 192 25.15 14.22 5.89
N ARG A 193 26.19 13.43 6.18
CA ARG A 193 27.22 13.65 7.22
C ARG A 193 26.62 13.91 8.61
N GLY A 194 25.49 13.28 8.94
CA GLY A 194 24.81 13.49 10.22
C GLY A 194 24.23 14.89 10.42
N LYS A 195 24.13 15.71 9.36
CA LYS A 195 23.36 16.95 9.43
C LYS A 195 21.89 16.62 9.61
N GLY A 196 21.16 17.46 10.34
CA GLY A 196 19.72 17.31 10.45
C GLY A 196 19.10 17.42 9.06
N THR A 197 18.39 16.38 8.67
CA THR A 197 17.90 16.16 7.31
C THR A 197 16.42 15.82 7.37
N ILE A 198 15.63 16.45 6.51
CA ILE A 198 14.24 16.10 6.27
C ILE A 198 14.16 15.45 4.89
N TYR A 199 13.63 14.23 4.84
CA TYR A 199 13.45 13.46 3.61
C TYR A 199 12.04 13.68 3.07
N LEU A 200 11.96 14.02 1.78
CA LEU A 200 10.75 14.47 1.13
C LEU A 200 10.41 13.51 0.00
N THR A 201 9.36 12.71 0.20
CA THR A 201 8.65 12.04 -0.89
C THR A 201 7.67 13.02 -1.55
N PRO A 202 7.15 12.72 -2.76
CA PRO A 202 6.14 13.56 -3.40
C PRO A 202 4.92 13.81 -2.51
N MET A 203 4.39 12.76 -1.88
CA MET A 203 3.25 12.85 -0.94
C MET A 203 3.56 13.71 0.28
N TRP A 204 4.76 13.60 0.85
CA TRP A 204 5.13 14.43 2.01
C TRP A 204 5.27 15.89 1.60
N ALA A 205 5.92 16.16 0.47
CA ALA A 205 6.13 17.50 -0.05
C ALA A 205 4.83 18.19 -0.50
N SER A 206 3.85 17.49 -1.06
CA SER A 206 2.55 18.11 -1.39
C SER A 206 1.71 18.42 -0.14
N SER A 207 2.01 17.77 0.98
CA SER A 207 1.19 17.82 2.20
C SER A 207 1.83 18.55 3.38
N TRP A 208 3.05 19.10 3.24
CA TRP A 208 3.81 19.63 4.39
C TRP A 208 3.09 20.75 5.15
N LYS A 209 2.31 21.59 4.45
CA LYS A 209 1.49 22.65 5.05
C LYS A 209 0.35 22.12 5.92
N ASN A 210 -0.15 20.92 5.62
CA ASN A 210 -1.18 20.27 6.42
C ASN A 210 -0.58 19.73 7.72
N PHE A 211 0.65 19.19 7.68
CA PHE A 211 1.38 18.79 8.88
C PHE A 211 1.70 19.97 9.79
N GLU A 212 1.97 21.14 9.22
CA GLU A 212 2.21 22.37 10.00
C GLU A 212 0.96 22.85 10.76
N LYS A 213 -0.24 22.52 10.27
CA LYS A 213 -1.52 22.95 10.87
C LYS A 213 -2.14 21.93 11.83
N GLY A 214 -1.65 20.69 11.85
CA GLY A 214 -2.17 19.60 12.68
C GLY A 214 -1.85 19.72 14.17
N SER A 215 -2.55 18.98 15.04
CA SER A 215 -2.35 19.02 16.50
C SER A 215 -0.94 18.60 16.96
N GLY A 216 -0.24 17.76 16.19
CA GLY A 216 1.17 17.39 16.41
C GLY A 216 2.19 18.38 15.82
N SER A 217 1.74 19.46 15.18
CA SER A 217 2.62 20.36 14.42
C SER A 217 3.56 21.19 15.28
N LYS A 218 3.19 21.48 16.53
CA LYS A 218 4.05 22.24 17.44
C LYS A 218 5.34 21.51 17.75
N ASP A 219 5.29 20.20 17.96
CA ASP A 219 6.49 19.40 18.23
C ASP A 219 7.32 19.25 16.95
N LEU A 220 6.68 18.90 15.82
CA LEU A 220 7.37 18.77 14.53
C LEU A 220 8.07 20.09 14.12
N ASN A 221 7.36 21.22 14.25
CA ASN A 221 7.90 22.53 13.94
C ASN A 221 9.06 22.94 14.86
N ASN A 222 8.90 22.83 16.17
CA ASN A 222 9.90 23.35 17.10
C ASN A 222 11.12 22.41 17.23
N ARG A 223 10.90 21.09 17.18
CA ARG A 223 11.95 20.08 17.39
C ARG A 223 12.81 19.87 16.14
N TYR A 224 12.18 19.92 14.97
CA TYR A 224 12.80 19.62 13.68
C TYR A 224 12.82 20.83 12.76
N LEU A 225 11.67 21.33 12.31
CA LEU A 225 11.63 22.25 11.15
C LEU A 225 12.23 23.64 11.42
N LYS A 226 12.11 24.17 12.65
CA LYS A 226 12.69 25.46 13.08
C LYS A 226 14.04 25.30 13.79
N ASN A 227 14.51 24.08 13.95
CA ASN A 227 15.79 23.80 14.59
C ASN A 227 16.92 23.96 13.57
N SER A 228 17.84 24.89 13.81
CA SER A 228 18.95 25.19 12.90
C SER A 228 19.90 24.01 12.63
N ARG A 229 19.83 22.94 13.44
CA ARG A 229 20.53 21.67 13.17
C ARG A 229 19.96 20.93 11.97
N TYR A 230 18.68 21.13 11.64
CA TYR A 230 18.03 20.62 10.44
C TYR A 230 18.22 21.61 9.30
N CYS A 231 19.20 21.35 8.45
CA CYS A 231 19.62 22.27 7.39
C CYS A 231 19.57 21.66 5.99
N LEU A 232 19.13 20.41 5.86
CA LEU A 232 18.98 19.71 4.57
C LEU A 232 17.54 19.28 4.33
N ALA A 233 17.06 19.54 3.11
CA ALA A 233 15.83 19.01 2.55
C ALA A 233 16.21 18.05 1.40
N VAL A 234 16.01 16.76 1.60
CA VAL A 234 16.31 15.73 0.61
C VAL A 234 15.06 15.46 -0.24
N LYS A 235 15.14 15.73 -1.53
CA LYS A 235 14.17 15.27 -2.52
C LYS A 235 14.46 13.82 -2.89
N ILE A 236 13.51 12.92 -2.64
CA ILE A 236 13.61 11.51 -3.05
C ILE A 236 12.93 11.34 -4.41
N GLU A 237 13.70 10.99 -5.44
CA GLU A 237 13.18 10.75 -6.79
C GLU A 237 12.98 9.25 -7.06
N THR A 238 11.75 8.76 -6.83
CA THR A 238 11.36 7.37 -7.10
C THR A 238 11.06 7.10 -8.58
N GLY A 239 10.88 8.16 -9.38
CA GLY A 239 10.42 8.07 -10.78
C GLY A 239 8.90 7.97 -10.94
N ILE A 240 8.15 7.91 -9.83
CA ILE A 240 6.68 7.99 -9.82
C ILE A 240 6.25 9.46 -9.93
N SER A 241 5.27 9.73 -10.80
CA SER A 241 4.87 11.10 -11.15
C SER A 241 3.35 11.32 -11.06
N TYR A 242 2.80 11.23 -9.86
CA TYR A 242 1.42 11.66 -9.56
C TYR A 242 1.31 13.08 -8.98
N GLU A 243 2.45 13.67 -8.59
CA GLU A 243 2.55 15.01 -8.02
C GLU A 243 3.39 15.91 -8.96
N PRO A 244 2.76 16.64 -9.90
CA PRO A 244 3.47 17.45 -10.89
C PRO A 244 4.27 18.59 -10.26
N ASP A 245 3.82 19.11 -9.11
CA ASP A 245 4.44 20.24 -8.43
C ASP A 245 5.51 19.81 -7.42
N PHE A 246 5.94 18.53 -7.41
CA PHE A 246 6.86 17.99 -6.41
C PHE A 246 8.14 18.83 -6.26
N HIS A 247 8.77 19.23 -7.36
CA HIS A 247 9.97 20.05 -7.30
C HIS A 247 9.71 21.43 -6.68
N GLN A 248 8.60 22.07 -7.04
CA GLN A 248 8.22 23.39 -6.52
C GLN A 248 7.89 23.31 -5.03
N ASN A 249 7.16 22.27 -4.61
CA ASN A 249 6.84 22.00 -3.22
C ASN A 249 8.09 21.81 -2.35
N VAL A 250 9.10 21.09 -2.84
CA VAL A 250 10.39 20.92 -2.15
C VAL A 250 11.14 22.25 -2.04
N GLN A 251 11.18 23.04 -3.11
CA GLN A 251 11.83 24.36 -3.08
C GLN A 251 11.13 25.31 -2.10
N GLU A 252 9.80 25.31 -2.09
CA GLU A 252 9.01 26.13 -1.17
C GLU A 252 9.26 25.71 0.30
N PHE A 253 9.23 24.41 0.58
CA PHE A 253 9.54 23.86 1.89
C PHE A 253 10.94 24.29 2.35
N ALA A 254 11.96 24.06 1.50
CA ALA A 254 13.34 24.38 1.84
C ALA A 254 13.55 25.89 2.08
N ARG A 255 12.93 26.75 1.26
CA ARG A 255 12.95 28.20 1.46
C ARG A 255 12.29 28.61 2.77
N THR A 256 11.16 28.00 3.11
CA THR A 256 10.38 28.30 4.32
C THR A 256 11.19 28.03 5.59
N PHE A 257 11.99 26.95 5.59
CA PHE A 257 12.76 26.53 6.77
C PHE A 257 14.27 26.79 6.66
N GLY A 258 14.72 27.54 5.66
CA GLY A 258 16.14 27.89 5.50
C GLY A 258 17.05 26.68 5.22
N MET A 259 16.53 25.63 4.60
CA MET A 259 17.25 24.39 4.31
C MET A 259 17.87 24.42 2.91
N LYS A 260 18.99 23.72 2.74
CA LYS A 260 19.58 23.43 1.42
C LYS A 260 18.94 22.19 0.83
N THR A 261 18.62 22.22 -0.45
CA THR A 261 18.06 21.06 -1.15
C THR A 261 19.16 20.16 -1.69
N ILE A 262 18.97 18.85 -1.54
CA ILE A 262 19.74 17.82 -2.26
C ILE A 262 18.77 16.81 -2.86
N THR A 263 19.15 16.17 -3.96
CA THR A 263 18.35 15.13 -4.59
C THR A 263 19.03 13.78 -4.41
N LEU A 264 18.26 12.79 -3.95
CA LEU A 264 18.68 11.40 -3.92
C LEU A 264 17.76 10.58 -4.82
N LYS A 265 18.34 9.59 -5.50
CA LYS A 265 17.57 8.60 -6.24
C LYS A 265 16.83 7.70 -5.26
N GLY A 266 15.53 7.56 -5.44
CA GLY A 266 14.67 6.61 -4.74
C GLY A 266 14.38 5.37 -5.59
N SER A 267 13.44 4.56 -5.13
CA SER A 267 13.01 3.34 -5.81
C SER A 267 11.55 2.99 -5.50
N SER A 268 10.85 2.41 -6.48
CA SER A 268 9.54 1.77 -6.31
C SER A 268 9.63 0.25 -6.16
N GLU A 269 10.84 -0.33 -6.22
CA GLU A 269 11.07 -1.78 -6.26
C GLU A 269 10.47 -2.49 -5.05
N ILE A 270 10.66 -1.95 -3.83
CA ILE A 270 10.16 -2.58 -2.60
C ILE A 270 8.64 -2.68 -2.60
N THR A 271 7.96 -1.61 -3.01
CA THR A 271 6.50 -1.58 -3.05
C THR A 271 5.94 -2.47 -4.16
N GLU A 272 6.61 -2.51 -5.32
CA GLU A 272 6.25 -3.41 -6.42
C GLU A 272 6.41 -4.87 -5.99
N GLN A 273 7.58 -5.22 -5.47
CA GLN A 273 7.89 -6.57 -5.03
C GLN A 273 6.96 -7.02 -3.90
N GLY A 274 6.80 -6.21 -2.85
CA GLY A 274 5.95 -6.56 -1.71
C GLY A 274 4.50 -6.86 -2.10
N TYR A 275 3.93 -6.09 -3.02
CA TYR A 275 2.59 -6.36 -3.55
C TYR A 275 2.51 -7.64 -4.38
N PHE A 276 3.40 -7.79 -5.37
CA PHE A 276 3.33 -8.95 -6.26
C PHE A 276 3.69 -10.26 -5.55
N ASP A 277 4.57 -10.22 -4.55
CA ASP A 277 4.89 -11.38 -3.71
C ASP A 277 3.70 -11.77 -2.82
N ALA A 278 3.04 -10.81 -2.17
CA ALA A 278 1.84 -11.06 -1.37
C ALA A 278 0.72 -11.66 -2.23
N ARG A 279 0.48 -11.08 -3.41
CA ARG A 279 -0.50 -11.57 -4.37
C ARG A 279 -0.20 -13.00 -4.82
N LYS A 280 1.05 -13.28 -5.20
CA LYS A 280 1.49 -14.61 -5.65
C LYS A 280 1.36 -15.67 -4.55
N ALA A 281 1.65 -15.30 -3.31
CA ALA A 281 1.49 -16.20 -2.16
C ALA A 281 0.02 -16.61 -1.97
N LEU A 282 -0.93 -15.68 -2.14
CA LEU A 282 -2.36 -15.99 -2.05
C LEU A 282 -2.84 -16.93 -3.15
N VAL A 283 -2.45 -16.71 -4.40
CA VAL A 283 -2.84 -17.58 -5.52
C VAL A 283 -2.32 -19.01 -5.31
N LYS A 284 -1.07 -19.16 -4.86
CA LYS A 284 -0.51 -20.49 -4.54
C LYS A 284 -1.26 -21.20 -3.42
N ASN A 285 -1.63 -20.47 -2.37
CA ASN A 285 -2.37 -21.04 -1.24
C ASN A 285 -3.77 -21.51 -1.66
N SER A 286 -4.42 -20.83 -2.62
CA SER A 286 -5.70 -21.27 -3.16
C SER A 286 -5.62 -22.52 -4.05
N ASP A 287 -4.50 -22.77 -4.72
CA ASP A 287 -4.29 -23.96 -5.55
C ASP A 287 -4.01 -25.23 -4.72
N CYS A 288 -3.53 -25.08 -3.48
CA CYS A 288 -3.20 -26.19 -2.57
C CYS A 288 -4.38 -26.67 -1.71
N LEU A 289 -5.54 -26.01 -1.74
CA LEU A 289 -6.74 -26.51 -1.07
C LEU A 289 -7.34 -27.67 -1.89
N PRO A 290 -7.60 -28.85 -1.29
CA PRO A 290 -8.20 -29.95 -2.03
C PRO A 290 -9.55 -29.50 -2.59
N LYS A 291 -9.72 -29.60 -3.91
CA LYS A 291 -11.03 -29.53 -4.54
C LYS A 291 -11.84 -30.67 -3.93
N ASN A 292 -12.78 -30.35 -3.02
CA ASN A 292 -13.74 -31.33 -2.55
C ASN A 292 -14.50 -31.84 -3.78
N HIS A 293 -14.08 -33.00 -4.29
CA HIS A 293 -14.87 -33.80 -5.19
C HIS A 293 -16.16 -34.16 -4.44
N GLN A 294 -17.25 -33.47 -4.75
CA GLN A 294 -18.57 -34.06 -4.63
C GLN A 294 -18.72 -35.08 -5.75
N ASP A 295 -18.08 -36.23 -5.56
CA ASP A 295 -18.52 -37.50 -6.11
C ASP A 295 -19.04 -38.29 -4.90
N MET A 296 -20.32 -38.13 -4.60
CA MET A 296 -21.07 -39.16 -3.89
C MET A 296 -22.25 -39.55 -4.76
N GLU A 297 -22.14 -40.78 -5.24
CA GLU A 297 -23.17 -41.60 -5.87
C GLU A 297 -24.52 -41.46 -5.15
N PHE A 298 -25.60 -41.36 -5.94
CA PHE A 298 -26.70 -42.33 -5.99
C PHE A 298 -27.42 -42.21 -7.33
#